data_AF-A0A0E9M1Z6-F1
#
_entry.id   AF-A0A0E9M1Z6-F1
#
_cell.length_a   1.000
_cell.length_b   1.000
_cell.length_c   1.000
_cell.angle_alpha   90.00
_cell.angle_beta   90.00
_cell.angle_gamma   90.00
#
_symmetry.space_group_name_H-M   'P 1'
#
loop_
_entity.id
_entity.type
_entity.pdbx_description
1 polymer ?
#
loop_
_entity_poly.entity_id
_entity_poly.type
_entity_poly.pdbx_seq_one_letter_code
_entity_poly.pdbx_strand_id
1 'polypeptide(L)'
;MGKVNFTFNIALDEDEFIRVEDHLYTTRETLRREEPKVHLICRGFLETLKDFEGQLTNKIVDEWLLLTRALDQTCSYESSWDDRKILKELIAGNEHPVGWYVKNCKAA
;
A
#
# COMPACT_ATOMS: atom_id res chain seq x y z
N MET A 1 38.04 11.48 19.63
CA MET A 1 37.07 10.42 19.31
C MET A 1 36.60 10.67 17.87
N GLY A 2 36.97 9.81 16.92
CA GLY A 2 36.57 9.96 15.52
C GLY A 2 35.13 9.48 15.32
N LYS A 3 34.32 10.26 14.61
CA LYS A 3 32.99 9.82 14.18
C LYS A 3 33.17 8.73 13.14
N VAL A 4 32.70 7.51 13.44
CA VAL A 4 32.65 6.41 12.49
C VAL A 4 31.28 6.47 11.82
N ASN A 5 31.26 6.78 10.52
CA ASN A 5 30.04 6.70 9.73
C ASN A 5 29.89 5.27 9.23
N PHE A 6 28.87 4.57 9.74
CA PHE A 6 28.49 3.26 9.22
C PHE A 6 27.55 3.46 8.03
N THR A 7 27.91 2.88 6.89
CA THR A 7 27.05 2.83 5.70
C THR A 7 26.53 1.41 5.57
N PHE A 8 25.24 1.21 5.84
CA PHE A 8 24.61 -0.11 5.72
C PHE A 8 24.06 -0.28 4.31
N ASN A 9 24.57 -1.28 3.58
CA ASN A 9 23.99 -1.71 2.31
C ASN A 9 23.08 -2.90 2.60
N ILE A 10 21.78 -2.64 2.72
CA ILE A 10 20.79 -3.71 2.86
C ILE A 10 20.41 -4.16 1.46
N ALA A 11 20.81 -5.38 1.09
CA ALA A 11 20.22 -6.08 -0.04
C ALA A 11 18.81 -6.49 0.41
N LEU A 12 17.83 -5.65 0.09
CA LEU A 12 16.45 -5.97 0.31
C LEU A 12 16.04 -7.00 -0.75
N ASP A 13 15.20 -7.97 -0.36
CA ASP A 13 14.60 -8.92 -1.30
C ASP A 13 13.49 -8.21 -2.07
N GLU A 14 13.64 -8.03 -3.40
CA GLU A 14 12.69 -7.30 -4.24
C GLU A 14 11.26 -7.77 -4.03
N ASP A 15 11.07 -9.03 -3.61
CA ASP A 15 9.77 -9.61 -3.30
C ASP A 15 9.08 -9.05 -2.04
N GLU A 16 9.84 -8.42 -1.12
CA GLU A 16 9.38 -8.03 0.22
C GLU A 16 9.32 -6.51 0.46
N PHE A 17 9.48 -5.71 -0.59
CA PHE A 17 9.29 -4.27 -0.53
C PHE A 17 8.70 -3.70 -1.81
N ILE A 18 8.17 -2.49 -1.70
CA ILE A 18 7.87 -1.63 -2.84
C ILE A 18 8.26 -0.20 -2.47
N ARG A 19 8.90 0.49 -3.41
CA ARG A 19 9.22 1.90 -3.28
C ARG A 19 8.14 2.72 -3.98
N VAL A 20 7.55 3.65 -3.23
CA VAL A 20 6.61 4.64 -3.76
C VAL A 20 7.18 6.01 -3.44
N GLU A 21 7.70 6.68 -4.46
CA GLU A 21 8.42 7.96 -4.34
C GLU A 21 9.57 7.87 -3.31
N ASP A 22 9.48 8.63 -2.22
CA ASP A 22 10.45 8.65 -1.11
C ASP A 22 10.12 7.66 0.02
N HIS A 23 9.04 6.89 -0.11
CA HIS A 23 8.56 5.99 0.93
C HIS A 23 8.81 4.53 0.56
N LEU A 24 9.16 3.73 1.56
CA LEU A 24 9.37 2.29 1.40
C LEU A 24 8.27 1.55 2.14
N TYR A 25 7.51 0.73 1.43
CA TYR A 25 6.50 -0.12 2.03
C TYR A 25 7.04 -1.55 2.10
N THR A 26 6.92 -2.19 3.26
CA THR A 26 7.46 -3.54 3.51
C THR A 26 6.57 -4.31 4.49
N THR A 27 6.72 -5.62 4.51
CA THR A 27 6.15 -6.51 5.54
C THR A 27 7.10 -6.71 6.73
N ARG A 28 8.36 -6.23 6.65
CA ARG A 28 9.39 -6.42 7.68
C ARG A 28 9.29 -5.37 8.78
N GLU A 29 8.76 -5.76 9.94
CA GLU A 29 8.62 -4.88 11.11
C GLU A 29 9.97 -4.33 11.64
N THR A 30 11.05 -5.10 11.46
CA THR A 30 12.39 -4.72 11.93
C THR A 30 12.90 -3.42 11.30
N LEU A 31 12.51 -3.11 10.06
CA LEU A 31 12.96 -1.92 9.32
C LEU A 31 12.26 -0.63 9.75
N ARG A 32 11.10 -0.74 10.41
CA ARG A 32 10.32 0.43 10.87
C ARG A 32 11.04 1.25 11.93
N ARG A 33 11.95 0.65 12.69
CA ARG A 33 12.71 1.33 13.75
C ARG A 33 13.88 2.17 13.22
N GLU A 34 14.35 1.84 12.02
CA GLU A 34 15.55 2.44 11.44
C GLU A 34 15.22 3.72 10.67
N GLU A 35 14.05 3.79 10.01
CA GLU A 35 13.69 4.95 9.18
C GLU A 35 12.21 5.35 9.28
N PRO A 36 11.90 6.67 9.44
CA PRO A 36 10.52 7.17 9.53
C PRO A 36 9.74 7.07 8.20
N LYS A 37 10.42 6.80 7.08
CA LYS A 37 9.83 6.66 5.76
C LYS A 37 9.50 5.20 5.40
N VAL A 38 9.76 4.27 6.32
CA VAL A 38 9.43 2.85 6.16
C VAL A 38 8.07 2.56 6.76
N HIS A 39 7.14 2.16 5.90
CA HIS A 39 5.77 1.83 6.25
C HIS A 39 5.56 0.32 6.27
N LEU A 40 5.01 -0.18 7.38
CA LEU A 40 4.67 -1.58 7.52
C LEU A 40 3.29 -1.83 6.91
N ILE A 41 3.19 -2.76 5.96
CA ILE A 41 1.93 -3.19 5.36
C ILE A 41 1.79 -4.71 5.38
N CYS A 42 0.56 -5.18 5.25
CA CYS A 42 0.26 -6.61 5.15
C CYS A 42 0.73 -7.17 3.80
N ARG A 43 1.06 -8.46 3.75
CA ARG A 43 1.56 -9.14 2.53
C ARG A 43 0.62 -8.99 1.33
N GLY A 44 -0.69 -9.15 1.53
CA GLY A 44 -1.66 -9.00 0.43
C GLY A 44 -1.71 -7.58 -0.15
N PHE A 45 -1.49 -6.56 0.70
CA PHE A 45 -1.40 -5.18 0.23
C PHE A 45 -0.10 -4.93 -0.52
N LEU A 46 1.01 -5.50 -0.06
CA LEU A 46 2.29 -5.42 -0.75
C LEU A 46 2.20 -6.03 -2.16
N GLU A 47 1.66 -7.23 -2.27
CA GLU A 47 1.43 -7.91 -3.55
C GLU A 47 0.53 -7.08 -4.48
N THR A 48 -0.51 -6.45 -3.93
CA THR A 48 -1.41 -5.59 -4.70
C THR A 48 -0.70 -4.31 -5.19
N LEU A 49 0.06 -3.63 -4.33
CA LEU A 49 0.77 -2.41 -4.72
C LEU A 49 1.84 -2.69 -5.79
N LYS A 50 2.49 -3.85 -5.73
CA LYS A 50 3.50 -4.26 -6.70
C LYS A 50 2.99 -4.38 -8.12
N ASP A 51 1.74 -4.79 -8.30
CA ASP A 51 1.11 -4.82 -9.63
C ASP A 51 1.07 -3.42 -10.29
N PHE A 52 1.24 -2.35 -9.50
CA PHE A 52 1.19 -0.95 -9.94
C PHE A 52 2.52 -0.20 -9.69
N GLU A 53 3.62 -0.93 -9.48
CA GLU A 53 4.93 -0.32 -9.27
C GLU A 53 5.28 0.68 -10.40
N GLY A 54 5.77 1.86 -10.02
CA GLY A 54 6.06 2.96 -10.95
C GLY A 54 4.87 3.84 -11.35
N GLN A 55 3.63 3.46 -11.03
CA GLN A 55 2.43 4.29 -11.27
C GLN A 55 1.84 4.88 -9.98
N LEU A 56 2.29 4.38 -8.83
CA LEU A 56 1.81 4.81 -7.52
C LEU A 56 2.46 6.13 -7.09
N THR A 57 1.66 6.99 -6.48
CA THR A 57 2.11 8.17 -5.72
C THR A 57 1.72 7.98 -4.26
N ASN A 58 2.35 8.70 -3.32
CA ASN A 58 1.96 8.61 -1.91
C ASN A 58 0.48 8.97 -1.71
N LYS A 59 -0.04 9.94 -2.48
CA LYS A 59 -1.45 10.31 -2.44
C LYS A 59 -2.37 9.12 -2.78
N ILE A 60 -2.05 8.39 -3.85
CA ILE A 60 -2.85 7.22 -4.29
C ILE A 60 -2.82 6.12 -3.23
N VAL A 61 -1.65 5.86 -2.64
CA VAL A 61 -1.52 4.82 -1.60
C VAL A 61 -2.27 5.22 -0.33
N ASP A 62 -2.16 6.46 0.11
CA ASP A 62 -2.88 6.97 1.28
C ASP A 62 -4.40 6.92 1.07
N GLU A 63 -4.87 7.35 -0.10
CA GLU A 63 -6.30 7.31 -0.45
C GLU A 63 -6.81 5.88 -0.52
N TRP A 64 -6.05 4.96 -1.13
CA TRP A 64 -6.39 3.55 -1.17
C TRP A 64 -6.45 2.93 0.24
N LEU A 65 -5.47 3.19 1.10
CA LEU A 65 -5.46 2.69 2.48
C LEU A 65 -6.66 3.20 3.29
N LEU A 66 -7.06 4.46 3.09
CA LEU A 66 -8.26 5.03 3.70
C LEU A 66 -9.53 4.36 3.17
N LEU A 67 -9.62 4.14 1.86
CA LEU A 67 -10.76 3.48 1.22
C LEU A 67 -10.90 2.04 1.68
N THR A 68 -9.82 1.25 1.65
CA THR A 68 -9.83 -0.15 2.10
C THR A 68 -10.26 -0.25 3.56
N ARG A 69 -9.78 0.64 4.44
CA ARG A 69 -10.23 0.69 5.84
C ARG A 69 -11.72 1.07 5.98
N ALA A 70 -12.22 1.98 5.15
CA ALA A 70 -13.63 2.35 5.16
C ALA A 70 -14.52 1.20 4.64
N LEU A 71 -14.04 0.44 3.64
CA LEU A 71 -14.70 -0.73 3.10
C LEU A 71 -14.73 -1.88 4.12
N ASP A 72 -13.61 -2.15 4.81
CA ASP A 72 -13.54 -3.09 5.94
C ASP A 72 -14.60 -2.80 7.02
N GLN A 73 -14.92 -1.52 7.26
CA GLN A 73 -15.91 -1.11 8.27
C GLN A 73 -17.36 -1.15 7.77
N THR A 74 -17.58 -1.14 6.46
CA THR A 74 -18.92 -1.01 5.85
C THR A 74 -19.42 -2.29 5.19
N CYS A 75 -18.52 -3.19 4.82
CA CYS A 75 -18.84 -4.46 4.19
C CYS A 75 -19.03 -5.58 5.22
N SER A 76 -20.03 -6.45 4.98
CA SER A 76 -20.15 -7.72 5.70
C SER A 76 -19.07 -8.70 5.23
N TYR A 77 -18.80 -9.77 6.00
CA TYR A 77 -17.82 -10.80 5.64
C TYR A 77 -18.04 -11.43 4.24
N GLU A 78 -19.26 -11.34 3.71
CA GLU A 78 -19.67 -11.89 2.41
C GLU A 78 -19.36 -10.98 1.22
N SER A 79 -18.92 -9.74 1.48
CA SER A 79 -18.65 -8.75 0.43
C SER A 79 -17.14 -8.57 0.29
N SER A 80 -16.57 -8.94 -0.85
CA SER A 80 -15.16 -8.70 -1.17
C SER A 80 -15.03 -7.57 -2.19
N TRP A 81 -14.21 -6.56 -1.90
CA TRP A 81 -13.81 -5.55 -2.88
C TRP A 81 -12.56 -5.99 -3.63
N ASP A 82 -12.39 -5.45 -4.83
CA ASP A 82 -11.22 -5.72 -5.65
C ASP A 82 -10.24 -4.54 -5.53
N ASP A 83 -9.27 -4.67 -4.63
CA ASP A 83 -8.25 -3.63 -4.38
C ASP A 83 -7.51 -3.23 -5.68
N ARG A 84 -7.28 -4.17 -6.59
CA ARG A 84 -6.65 -3.88 -7.89
C ARG A 84 -7.53 -2.98 -8.75
N LYS A 85 -8.85 -3.17 -8.72
CA LYS A 85 -9.79 -2.29 -9.41
C LYS A 85 -9.82 -0.91 -8.78
N ILE A 86 -9.83 -0.82 -7.44
CA ILE A 86 -9.80 0.47 -6.72
C ILE A 86 -8.55 1.26 -7.11
N LEU A 87 -7.37 0.65 -7.04
CA LEU A 87 -6.11 1.29 -7.40
C LEU A 87 -6.08 1.76 -8.87
N LYS A 88 -6.64 0.97 -9.81
CA LYS A 88 -6.77 1.41 -11.21
C LYS A 88 -7.61 2.67 -11.36
N GLU A 89 -8.75 2.75 -10.68
CA GLU A 89 -9.61 3.93 -10.72
C GLU A 89 -8.93 5.15 -10.09
N LEU A 90 -8.21 4.97 -8.98
CA LEU A 90 -7.43 6.03 -8.33
C LEU A 90 -6.29 6.53 -9.22
N ILE A 91 -5.55 5.63 -9.86
CA ILE A 91 -4.47 5.98 -10.82
C ILE A 91 -5.05 6.72 -12.03
N ALA A 92 -6.25 6.32 -12.50
CA ALA A 92 -6.94 7.00 -13.60
C ALA A 92 -7.49 8.39 -13.21
N GLY A 93 -7.47 8.76 -11.92
CA GLY A 93 -8.01 10.03 -11.43
C GLY A 93 -9.54 10.04 -11.35
N ASN A 94 -10.19 8.88 -11.32
CA ASN A 94 -11.64 8.78 -11.19
C ASN A 94 -12.02 8.84 -9.70
N GLU A 95 -12.66 9.94 -9.29
CA GLU A 95 -13.21 10.06 -7.93
C GLU A 95 -14.54 9.32 -7.84
N HIS A 96 -14.56 8.22 -7.07
CA HIS A 96 -15.78 7.49 -6.75
C HIS A 96 -16.07 7.58 -5.25
N PRO A 97 -17.32 7.83 -4.84
CA PRO A 97 -17.67 7.77 -3.42
C PRO A 97 -17.53 6.33 -2.90
N VAL A 98 -17.25 6.16 -1.60
CA VAL A 98 -17.14 4.83 -0.95
C VAL A 98 -18.33 3.92 -1.30
N GLY A 99 -19.54 4.47 -1.34
CA GLY A 99 -20.75 3.73 -1.68
C GLY A 99 -20.81 3.21 -3.13
N TRP A 100 -20.04 3.79 -4.06
CA TRP A 100 -19.89 3.25 -5.41
C TRP A 100 -19.07 1.95 -5.37
N TYR A 101 -17.98 1.92 -4.60
CA TYR A 101 -17.18 0.71 -4.42
C TYR A 101 -17.98 -0.39 -3.74
N VAL A 102 -18.70 -0.08 -2.65
CA VAL A 102 -19.59 -1.04 -1.96
C VAL A 102 -20.63 -1.65 -2.90
N LYS A 103 -21.24 -0.84 -3.78
CA LYS A 103 -22.23 -1.30 -4.77
C LYS A 103 -21.63 -2.10 -5.92
N ASN A 104 -20.35 -1.91 -6.21
CA ASN A 104 -19.63 -2.56 -7.30
C ASN A 104 -18.63 -3.62 -6.78
N CYS A 105 -18.75 -4.01 -5.50
CA CYS A 105 -18.03 -5.13 -4.92
C CYS A 105 -18.36 -6.42 -5.66
N LYS A 106 -17.40 -7.35 -5.72
CA LYS A 106 -17.68 -8.71 -6.18
C LYS A 106 -18.62 -9.34 -5.15
N ALA A 107 -19.88 -9.56 -5.53
CA ALA A 107 -20.70 -10.55 -4.85
C ALA A 107 -19.95 -11.89 -4.99
N ALA A 108 -19.67 -12.54 -3.85
CA ALA A 108 -19.09 -13.87 -3.82
C ALA A 108 -19.96 -14.87 -4.63
#